data_AF-A0A7W2TTF6-F1
#
_entry.id   AF-A0A7W2TTF6-F1
#
_cell.length_a   1.000
_cell.length_b   1.000
_cell.length_c   1.000
_cell.angle_alpha   90.00
_cell.angle_beta   90.00
_cell.angle_gamma   90.00
#
_symmetry.space_group_name_H-M   'P 1'
#
loop_
_entity.id
_entity.type
_entity.pdbx_description
1 polymer ?
#
loop_
_entity_poly.entity_id
_entity_poly.type
_entity_poly.pdbx_seq_one_letter_code
_entity_poly.pdbx_strand_id
1 'polypeptide(L)'
;MKALAEFVMRGRFQALLVTMACAGSLMLCWLSAAVVALVTLRKGTAQGAWLLLWAVLPAGALLLFLGDSGPLALLLSTTALAVVLRSTLSLPFAVLSTVPLGVLSGLALLLFGQGMLEQMVGFFDQFLSSLEQQLSGSGDSAVELLRPTALQIAGMMGAANAIVALACLMLARWWQAMLYNPGGFAKEFRALYFPPVVAAVLSVAALALVGLGIEYRSWAVIVLIPFGFAGLALVHARVAWRGQGTGWLLGFYLAWLFFDPLKLLVVFAAIADSWFKFRQRWVSKSDAPNDSDEDQN
;
A
#
# COMPACT_ATOMS: atom_id res chain seq x y z
N MET A 1 -18.92 -6.94 -3.03
CA MET A 1 -17.68 -7.47 -2.42
C MET A 1 -17.90 -8.47 -1.29
N LYS A 2 -18.91 -8.30 -0.40
CA LYS A 2 -19.19 -9.27 0.68
C LYS A 2 -19.36 -10.72 0.19
N ALA A 3 -20.13 -10.93 -0.87
CA ALA A 3 -20.39 -12.25 -1.45
C ALA A 3 -19.11 -13.00 -1.89
N LEU A 4 -18.13 -12.29 -2.45
CA LEU A 4 -16.84 -12.89 -2.83
C LEU A 4 -16.06 -13.35 -1.59
N ALA A 5 -15.99 -12.51 -0.56
CA ALA A 5 -15.33 -12.85 0.69
C ALA A 5 -16.03 -14.04 1.38
N GLU A 6 -17.36 -14.07 1.40
CA GLU A 6 -18.12 -15.22 1.90
C GLU A 6 -17.83 -16.48 1.08
N PHE A 7 -17.83 -16.40 -0.25
CA PHE A 7 -17.57 -17.53 -1.13
C PHE A 7 -16.18 -18.14 -0.88
N VAL A 8 -15.13 -17.30 -0.86
CA VAL A 8 -13.76 -17.70 -0.55
C VAL A 8 -13.67 -18.39 0.82
N MET A 9 -14.42 -17.90 1.81
CA MET A 9 -14.38 -18.44 3.17
C MET A 9 -15.26 -19.68 3.40
N ARG A 10 -16.10 -20.08 2.44
CA ARG A 10 -16.95 -21.29 2.53
C ARG A 10 -16.17 -22.59 2.57
N GLY A 11 -14.99 -22.64 1.95
CA GLY A 11 -14.17 -23.86 1.96
C GLY A 11 -12.84 -23.71 1.24
N ARG A 12 -11.98 -24.72 1.42
CA ARG A 12 -10.61 -24.75 0.88
C ARG A 12 -10.57 -24.70 -0.65
N PHE A 13 -11.53 -25.36 -1.31
CA PHE A 13 -11.59 -25.44 -2.77
C PHE A 13 -12.03 -24.11 -3.40
N GLN A 14 -12.98 -23.40 -2.77
CA GLN A 14 -13.43 -22.09 -3.23
C GLN A 14 -12.29 -21.06 -3.15
N ALA A 15 -11.54 -21.06 -2.04
CA ALA A 15 -10.36 -20.23 -1.90
C ALA A 15 -9.29 -20.55 -2.96
N LEU A 16 -9.00 -21.84 -3.16
CA LEU A 16 -8.03 -22.30 -4.16
C LEU A 16 -8.41 -21.87 -5.59
N LEU A 17 -9.66 -22.10 -5.99
CA LEU A 17 -10.16 -21.76 -7.32
C LEU A 17 -9.99 -20.27 -7.60
N VAL A 18 -10.48 -19.40 -6.71
CA VAL A 18 -10.38 -17.94 -6.89
C VAL A 18 -8.92 -17.49 -6.92
N THR A 19 -8.11 -18.03 -6.00
CA THR A 19 -6.69 -17.67 -5.88
C THR A 19 -5.91 -18.03 -7.15
N MET A 20 -6.07 -19.26 -7.65
CA MET A 20 -5.38 -19.71 -8.85
C MET A 20 -5.84 -18.98 -10.10
N ALA A 21 -7.16 -18.81 -10.29
CA ALA A 21 -7.71 -18.10 -11.43
C ALA A 21 -7.23 -16.64 -11.50
N CYS A 22 -7.07 -15.99 -10.34
CA CYS A 22 -6.62 -14.60 -10.26
C CYS A 22 -5.08 -14.47 -10.28
N ALA A 23 -4.33 -15.42 -9.75
CA ALA A 23 -2.86 -15.34 -9.66
C ALA A 23 -2.17 -15.36 -11.02
N GLY A 24 -2.75 -16.06 -12.00
CA GLY A 24 -2.23 -16.10 -13.38
C GLY A 24 -2.62 -14.90 -14.25
N SER A 25 -3.28 -13.88 -13.69
CA SER A 25 -3.73 -12.71 -14.43
C SER A 25 -2.98 -11.46 -13.99
N LEU A 26 -2.45 -10.70 -14.96
CA LEU A 26 -1.84 -9.38 -14.73
C LEU A 26 -2.80 -8.39 -14.06
N MET A 27 -4.09 -8.45 -14.41
CA MET A 27 -5.11 -7.52 -13.92
C MET A 27 -5.72 -7.95 -12.59
N LEU A 28 -5.73 -9.25 -12.26
CA LEU A 28 -6.42 -9.80 -11.09
C LEU A 28 -5.47 -10.37 -10.02
N CYS A 29 -4.16 -10.35 -10.22
CA CYS A 29 -3.18 -10.90 -9.26
C CYS A 29 -3.33 -10.29 -7.85
N TRP A 30 -3.69 -9.01 -7.75
CA TRP A 30 -3.96 -8.33 -6.49
C TRP A 30 -5.13 -8.95 -5.71
N LEU A 31 -6.14 -9.48 -6.41
CA LEU A 31 -7.27 -10.16 -5.79
C LEU A 31 -6.84 -11.50 -5.20
N SER A 32 -5.96 -12.22 -5.91
CA SER A 32 -5.34 -13.45 -5.40
C SER A 32 -4.56 -13.19 -4.12
N ALA A 33 -3.72 -12.16 -4.11
CA ALA A 33 -2.95 -11.76 -2.93
C ALA A 33 -3.84 -11.37 -1.74
N ALA A 34 -4.93 -10.63 -1.97
CA ALA A 34 -5.90 -10.29 -0.94
C ALA A 34 -6.62 -11.54 -0.37
N VAL A 35 -6.94 -12.53 -1.21
CA VAL A 35 -7.54 -13.80 -0.78
C VAL A 35 -6.57 -14.60 0.09
N VAL A 36 -5.30 -14.73 -0.33
CA VAL A 36 -4.27 -15.40 0.47
C VAL A 36 -4.08 -14.72 1.83
N ALA A 37 -4.04 -13.38 1.86
CA ALA A 37 -4.00 -12.63 3.10
C ALA A 37 -5.23 -12.85 3.98
N LEU A 38 -6.44 -12.86 3.41
CA LEU A 38 -7.68 -13.09 4.17
C LEU A 38 -7.67 -14.48 4.83
N VAL A 39 -7.28 -15.51 4.08
CA VAL A 39 -7.16 -16.88 4.60
C VAL A 39 -6.07 -16.94 5.69
N THR A 40 -4.93 -16.28 5.48
CA THR A 40 -3.85 -16.18 6.48
C THR A 40 -4.35 -15.57 7.79
N LEU A 41 -5.04 -14.42 7.70
CA LEU A 41 -5.55 -13.68 8.85
C LEU A 41 -6.65 -14.45 9.60
N ARG A 42 -7.52 -15.20 8.90
CA ARG A 42 -8.66 -15.87 9.53
C ARG A 42 -8.43 -17.33 9.91
N LYS A 43 -7.76 -18.10 9.05
CA LYS A 43 -7.56 -19.55 9.21
C LYS A 43 -6.16 -19.94 9.69
N GLY A 44 -5.23 -18.98 9.74
CA GLY A 44 -3.88 -19.21 10.24
C GLY A 44 -2.82 -19.21 9.16
N THR A 45 -1.56 -19.04 9.59
CA THR A 45 -0.38 -18.99 8.71
C THR A 45 -0.20 -20.29 7.92
N ALA A 46 -0.44 -21.45 8.54
CA ALA A 46 -0.34 -22.74 7.86
C ALA A 46 -1.33 -22.87 6.68
N GLN A 47 -2.58 -22.45 6.88
CA GLN A 47 -3.61 -22.50 5.83
C GLN A 47 -3.36 -21.46 4.73
N GLY A 48 -2.87 -20.27 5.12
CA GLY A 48 -2.42 -19.25 4.18
C GLY A 48 -1.23 -19.72 3.33
N ALA A 49 -0.22 -20.34 3.95
CA ALA A 49 0.95 -20.89 3.28
C ALA A 49 0.60 -22.03 2.32
N TRP A 50 -0.31 -22.91 2.72
CA TRP A 50 -0.84 -23.95 1.82
C TRP A 50 -1.49 -23.35 0.58
N LEU A 51 -2.27 -22.28 0.74
CA LEU A 51 -2.90 -21.60 -0.39
C LEU A 51 -1.89 -20.83 -1.26
N LEU A 52 -0.92 -20.17 -0.62
CA LEU A 52 0.18 -19.48 -1.29
C LEU A 52 0.99 -20.44 -2.17
N LEU A 53 1.28 -21.65 -1.69
CA LEU A 53 2.01 -22.67 -2.45
C LEU A 53 1.37 -22.92 -3.82
N TRP A 54 0.04 -22.99 -3.87
CA TRP A 54 -0.69 -23.15 -5.12
C TRP A 54 -0.78 -21.87 -5.94
N ALA A 55 -0.89 -20.70 -5.31
CA ALA A 55 -0.92 -19.40 -5.97
C ALA A 55 0.40 -19.07 -6.70
N VAL A 56 1.52 -19.55 -6.15
CA VAL A 56 2.86 -19.35 -6.72
C VAL A 56 3.01 -20.06 -8.07
N LEU A 57 2.30 -21.16 -8.33
CA LEU A 57 2.42 -21.88 -9.61
C LEU A 57 2.04 -21.02 -10.84
N PRO A 58 0.81 -20.46 -10.93
CA PRO A 58 0.46 -19.60 -12.06
C PRO A 58 1.23 -18.27 -12.08
N ALA A 59 1.55 -17.69 -10.92
CA ALA A 59 2.36 -16.48 -10.86
C ALA A 59 3.81 -16.73 -11.31
N GLY A 60 4.38 -17.89 -10.96
CA GLY A 60 5.69 -18.34 -11.40
C GLY A 60 5.71 -18.67 -12.90
N ALA A 61 4.61 -19.18 -13.45
CA ALA A 61 4.47 -19.36 -14.90
C ALA A 61 4.57 -18.02 -15.64
N LEU A 62 3.94 -16.94 -15.14
CA LEU A 62 4.09 -15.59 -15.71
C LEU A 62 5.56 -15.13 -15.67
N LEU A 63 6.27 -15.38 -14.58
CA LEU A 63 7.69 -15.06 -14.49
C LEU A 63 8.52 -15.84 -15.51
N LEU A 64 8.31 -17.15 -15.64
CA LEU A 64 9.11 -18.01 -16.52
C LEU A 64 8.83 -17.77 -18.02
N PHE A 65 7.58 -17.53 -18.39
CA PHE A 65 7.19 -17.42 -19.80
C PHE A 65 7.10 -15.98 -20.30
N LEU A 66 6.71 -15.03 -19.45
CA LEU A 66 6.55 -13.61 -19.81
C LEU A 66 7.63 -12.72 -19.18
N GLY A 67 8.49 -13.27 -18.31
CA GLY A 67 9.48 -12.48 -17.57
C GLY A 67 8.88 -11.61 -16.47
N ASP A 68 7.58 -11.73 -16.15
CA ASP A 68 6.91 -10.85 -15.20
C ASP A 68 6.96 -11.38 -13.75
N SER A 69 7.77 -10.73 -12.91
CA SER A 69 7.92 -11.03 -11.49
C SER A 69 6.88 -10.37 -10.58
N GLY A 70 6.09 -9.42 -11.10
CA GLY A 70 5.17 -8.58 -10.32
C GLY A 70 4.13 -9.38 -9.51
N PRO A 71 3.36 -10.29 -10.14
CA PRO A 71 2.36 -11.12 -9.45
C PRO A 71 2.96 -11.96 -8.31
N LEU A 72 4.16 -12.53 -8.53
CA LEU A 72 4.86 -13.32 -7.53
C LEU A 72 5.32 -12.45 -6.35
N ALA A 73 5.97 -11.32 -6.65
CA ALA A 73 6.41 -10.36 -5.64
C ALA A 73 5.23 -9.86 -4.78
N LEU A 74 4.09 -9.59 -5.42
CA LEU A 74 2.87 -9.13 -4.75
C LEU A 74 2.27 -10.20 -3.83
N LEU A 75 2.19 -11.46 -4.27
CA LEU A 75 1.73 -12.58 -3.46
C LEU A 75 2.59 -12.76 -2.21
N LEU A 76 3.91 -12.77 -2.38
CA LEU A 76 4.87 -12.96 -1.28
C LEU A 76 4.82 -11.79 -0.29
N SER A 77 4.84 -10.55 -0.81
CA SER A 77 4.83 -9.34 0.02
C SER A 77 3.53 -9.22 0.81
N THR A 78 2.38 -9.43 0.16
CA THR A 78 1.07 -9.37 0.83
C THR A 78 0.92 -10.45 1.88
N THR A 79 1.41 -11.67 1.61
CA THR A 79 1.37 -12.76 2.59
C THR A 79 2.27 -12.47 3.79
N ALA A 80 3.48 -11.95 3.56
CA ALA A 80 4.39 -11.53 4.64
C ALA A 80 3.74 -10.45 5.53
N LEU A 81 3.12 -9.43 4.92
CA LEU A 81 2.36 -8.41 5.64
C LEU A 81 1.19 -9.02 6.46
N ALA A 82 0.47 -9.98 5.90
CA ALA A 82 -0.61 -10.68 6.61
C ALA A 82 -0.10 -11.51 7.79
N VAL A 83 1.07 -12.15 7.66
CA VAL A 83 1.73 -12.87 8.75
C VAL A 83 2.14 -11.90 9.86
N VAL A 84 2.74 -10.75 9.53
CA VAL A 84 3.10 -9.71 10.51
C VAL A 84 1.86 -9.18 11.23
N LEU A 85 0.80 -8.85 10.49
CA LEU A 85 -0.44 -8.36 11.10
C LEU A 85 -1.05 -9.41 12.04
N ARG A 86 -1.00 -10.69 11.65
CA ARG A 86 -1.52 -11.79 12.47
C ARG A 86 -0.69 -12.03 13.73
N SER A 87 0.64 -11.97 13.64
CA SER A 87 1.52 -12.26 14.77
C SER A 87 1.60 -11.12 15.78
N THR A 88 1.56 -9.88 15.29
CA THR A 88 1.65 -8.67 16.13
C THR A 88 0.30 -8.13 16.59
N LEU A 89 -0.79 -8.51 15.91
CA LEU A 89 -2.12 -7.91 16.07
C LEU A 89 -2.13 -6.38 15.97
N SER A 90 -1.14 -5.82 15.27
CA SER A 90 -0.87 -4.39 15.22
C SER A 90 -0.75 -3.92 13.78
N LEU A 91 -1.72 -3.09 13.38
CA LEU A 91 -1.72 -2.46 12.07
C LEU A 91 -0.49 -1.56 11.85
N PRO A 92 -0.02 -0.75 12.82
CA PRO A 92 1.24 0.01 12.67
C PRO A 92 2.45 -0.86 12.31
N PHE A 93 2.62 -2.02 12.95
CA PHE A 93 3.74 -2.91 12.64
C PHE A 93 3.62 -3.49 11.22
N ALA A 94 2.43 -3.92 10.81
CA ALA A 94 2.20 -4.39 9.45
C ALA A 94 2.51 -3.30 8.41
N VAL A 95 2.06 -2.06 8.65
CA VAL A 95 2.35 -0.92 7.76
C VAL A 95 3.85 -0.62 7.73
N LEU A 96 4.57 -0.65 8.85
CA LEU A 96 6.03 -0.46 8.88
C LEU A 96 6.79 -1.55 8.12
N SER A 97 6.31 -2.80 8.14
CA SER A 97 6.93 -3.90 7.39
C SER A 97 6.87 -3.71 5.87
N THR A 98 6.08 -2.77 5.34
CA THR A 98 6.16 -2.40 3.93
C THR A 98 7.52 -1.85 3.52
N VAL A 99 8.24 -1.19 4.42
CA VAL A 99 9.55 -0.60 4.12
C VAL A 99 10.57 -1.69 3.76
N PRO A 100 10.88 -2.67 4.64
CA PRO A 100 11.80 -3.73 4.28
C PRO A 100 11.29 -4.58 3.12
N LEU A 101 9.98 -4.84 3.00
CA LEU A 101 9.44 -5.64 1.89
C LEU A 101 9.57 -4.93 0.54
N GLY A 102 9.33 -3.61 0.47
CA GLY A 102 9.53 -2.82 -0.74
C GLY A 102 11.00 -2.77 -1.14
N VAL A 103 11.91 -2.56 -0.16
CA VAL A 103 13.36 -2.58 -0.40
C VAL A 103 13.80 -3.95 -0.91
N LEU A 104 13.40 -5.04 -0.24
CA LEU A 104 13.72 -6.40 -0.67
C LEU A 104 13.18 -6.71 -2.06
N SER A 105 11.97 -6.24 -2.38
CA SER A 105 11.38 -6.40 -3.71
C SER A 105 12.17 -5.69 -4.79
N GLY A 106 12.61 -4.44 -4.54
CA GLY A 106 13.45 -3.69 -5.47
C GLY A 106 14.83 -4.34 -5.64
N LEU A 107 15.46 -4.76 -4.54
CA LEU A 107 16.75 -5.45 -4.57
C LEU A 107 16.68 -6.80 -5.29
N ALA A 108 15.62 -7.58 -5.05
CA ALA A 108 15.39 -8.84 -5.75
C ALA A 108 15.27 -8.61 -7.26
N LEU A 109 14.63 -7.51 -7.69
CA LEU A 109 14.55 -7.17 -9.12
C LEU A 109 15.92 -6.81 -9.71
N LEU A 110 16.77 -6.10 -8.97
CA LEU A 110 18.15 -5.82 -9.42
C LEU A 110 19.00 -7.09 -9.56
N LEU A 111 18.80 -8.06 -8.67
CA LEU A 111 19.58 -9.29 -8.64
C LEU A 111 19.10 -10.33 -9.66
N PHE A 112 17.78 -10.48 -9.80
CA PHE A 112 17.17 -11.58 -10.57
C PHE A 112 16.37 -11.11 -11.79
N GLY A 113 16.05 -9.82 -11.89
CA GLY A 113 15.17 -9.24 -12.90
C GLY A 113 15.88 -8.33 -13.91
N GLN A 114 17.19 -8.54 -14.14
CA GLN A 114 17.99 -7.71 -15.05
C GLN A 114 17.38 -7.59 -16.44
N GLY A 115 16.91 -8.70 -17.02
CA GLY A 115 16.25 -8.67 -18.33
C GLY A 115 14.97 -7.83 -18.37
N MET A 116 14.16 -7.83 -17.30
CA MET A 116 12.99 -6.95 -17.19
C MET A 116 13.43 -5.49 -17.06
N LEU A 117 14.45 -5.22 -16.25
CA LEU A 117 14.95 -3.85 -16.05
C LEU A 117 15.51 -3.27 -17.34
N GLU A 118 16.29 -4.04 -18.10
CA GLU A 118 16.81 -3.62 -19.41
C GLU A 118 15.67 -3.28 -20.39
N GLN A 119 14.64 -4.12 -20.45
CA GLN A 119 13.45 -3.84 -21.28
C GLN A 119 12.75 -2.55 -20.86
N MET A 120 12.59 -2.32 -19.55
CA MET A 120 11.95 -1.11 -19.03
C MET A 120 12.80 0.13 -19.29
N VAL A 121 14.11 0.07 -19.07
CA VAL A 121 15.04 1.17 -19.40
C VAL A 121 14.95 1.50 -20.89
N GLY A 122 15.01 0.48 -21.76
CA GLY A 122 14.87 0.68 -23.20
C GLY A 122 13.53 1.27 -23.61
N PHE A 123 12.43 0.84 -22.98
CA PHE A 123 11.11 1.43 -23.19
C PHE A 123 11.07 2.91 -22.80
N PHE A 124 11.61 3.28 -21.62
CA PHE A 124 11.68 4.67 -21.19
C PHE A 124 12.55 5.51 -22.12
N ASP A 125 13.68 4.98 -22.58
CA ASP A 125 14.57 5.66 -23.52
C ASP A 125 13.86 5.98 -24.85
N GLN A 126 13.15 5.00 -25.41
CA GLN A 126 12.34 5.19 -26.63
C GLN A 126 11.19 6.19 -26.42
N PHE A 127 10.47 6.08 -25.31
CA PHE A 127 9.36 6.97 -24.99
C PHE A 127 9.83 8.42 -24.83
N LEU A 128 10.90 8.64 -24.05
CA LEU A 128 11.47 9.96 -23.83
C LEU A 128 12.03 10.54 -25.12
N SER A 129 12.77 9.76 -25.92
CA SER A 129 13.27 10.22 -27.23
C SER A 129 12.13 10.67 -28.16
N SER A 130 11.00 9.95 -28.17
CA SER A 130 9.83 10.34 -28.95
C SER A 130 9.20 11.66 -28.44
N LEU A 131 9.13 11.85 -27.13
CA LEU A 131 8.64 13.11 -26.55
C LEU A 131 9.60 14.28 -26.83
N GLU A 132 10.90 14.07 -26.72
CA GLU A 132 11.92 15.08 -27.03
C GLU A 132 11.81 15.53 -28.48
N GLN A 133 11.62 14.60 -29.42
CA GLN A 133 11.41 14.92 -30.84
C GLN A 133 10.14 15.75 -31.07
N GLN A 134 9.04 15.43 -30.37
CA GLN A 134 7.78 16.19 -30.47
C GLN A 134 7.93 17.61 -29.88
N LEU A 135 8.63 17.74 -28.74
CA LEU A 135 8.85 19.03 -28.08
C LEU A 135 9.83 19.91 -28.86
N SER A 136 10.91 19.32 -29.38
CA SER A 136 11.92 20.03 -30.19
C SER A 136 11.39 20.45 -31.56
N GLY A 137 10.39 19.73 -32.11
CA GLY A 137 9.64 20.18 -33.29
C GLY A 137 8.83 21.48 -33.08
N SER A 138 8.72 21.94 -31.83
CA SER A 138 7.91 23.11 -31.43
C SER A 138 8.75 24.31 -30.97
N GLY A 139 10.09 24.20 -30.92
CA GLY A 139 10.97 25.26 -30.41
C GLY A 139 12.46 24.99 -30.62
N ASP A 140 13.26 26.04 -30.67
CA ASP A 140 14.68 26.06 -31.10
C ASP A 140 15.67 25.57 -30.02
N SER A 141 15.21 24.80 -29.03
CA SER A 141 16.04 24.28 -27.93
C SER A 141 15.88 22.78 -27.84
N ALA A 142 16.99 22.05 -27.96
CA ALA A 142 17.01 20.61 -27.72
C ALA A 142 16.57 20.36 -26.27
N VAL A 143 15.37 19.78 -26.11
CA VAL A 143 14.88 19.34 -24.80
C VAL A 143 15.50 17.98 -24.52
N GLU A 144 16.32 17.88 -23.47
CA GLU A 144 16.85 16.62 -22.97
C GLU A 144 16.16 16.26 -21.66
N LEU A 145 15.44 15.14 -21.66
CA LEU A 145 14.71 14.62 -20.51
C LEU A 145 15.58 13.61 -19.77
N LEU A 146 15.55 13.69 -18.43
CA LEU A 146 16.32 12.78 -17.59
C LEU A 146 15.81 11.35 -17.71
N ARG A 147 16.68 10.44 -18.16
CA ARG A 147 16.37 9.02 -18.33
C ARG A 147 16.50 8.29 -16.98
N PRO A 148 15.50 7.47 -16.59
CA PRO A 148 15.56 6.72 -15.34
C PRO A 148 16.56 5.57 -15.44
N THR A 149 17.39 5.40 -14.40
CA THR A 149 18.33 4.27 -14.33
C THR A 149 17.63 2.99 -13.90
N ALA A 150 18.27 1.84 -14.14
CA ALA A 150 17.78 0.55 -13.65
C ALA A 150 17.59 0.54 -12.11
N LEU A 151 18.47 1.22 -11.37
CA LEU A 151 18.37 1.40 -9.93
C LEU A 151 17.10 2.19 -9.54
N GLN A 152 16.81 3.27 -10.28
CA GLN A 152 15.62 4.07 -10.05
C GLN A 152 14.34 3.28 -10.35
N ILE A 153 14.29 2.57 -11.48
CA ILE A 153 13.15 1.74 -11.89
C ILE A 153 12.91 0.62 -10.89
N ALA A 154 13.96 -0.05 -10.40
CA ALA A 154 13.84 -1.07 -9.38
C ALA A 154 13.22 -0.53 -8.08
N GLY A 155 13.65 0.66 -7.65
CA GLY A 155 13.02 1.36 -6.51
C GLY A 155 11.55 1.70 -6.77
N MET A 156 11.19 2.11 -8.00
CA MET A 156 9.79 2.39 -8.38
C MET A 156 8.93 1.14 -8.31
N MET A 157 9.42 0.01 -8.84
CA MET A 157 8.70 -1.27 -8.80
C MET A 157 8.59 -1.81 -7.36
N GLY A 158 9.64 -1.67 -6.56
CA GLY A 158 9.61 -2.01 -5.13
C GLY A 158 8.57 -1.18 -4.35
N ALA A 159 8.52 0.13 -4.60
CA ALA A 159 7.51 1.02 -4.01
C ALA A 159 6.08 0.66 -4.46
N ALA A 160 5.87 0.46 -5.76
CA ALA A 160 4.58 0.06 -6.32
C ALA A 160 4.10 -1.27 -5.71
N ASN A 161 4.97 -2.28 -5.66
CA ASN A 161 4.67 -3.56 -5.05
C ASN A 161 4.30 -3.40 -3.56
N ALA A 162 5.06 -2.64 -2.78
CA ALA A 162 4.76 -2.42 -1.37
C ALA A 162 3.42 -1.69 -1.13
N ILE A 163 3.09 -0.68 -1.95
CA ILE A 163 1.81 0.04 -1.89
C ILE A 163 0.65 -0.91 -2.21
N VAL A 164 0.74 -1.67 -3.31
CA VAL A 164 -0.32 -2.58 -3.73
C VAL A 164 -0.45 -3.74 -2.74
N ALA A 165 0.66 -4.28 -2.22
CA ALA A 165 0.64 -5.32 -1.20
C ALA A 165 -0.04 -4.85 0.09
N LEU A 166 0.23 -3.62 0.52
CA LEU A 166 -0.45 -3.03 1.67
C LEU A 166 -1.94 -2.80 1.38
N ALA A 167 -2.31 -2.37 0.18
CA ALA A 167 -3.70 -2.24 -0.23
C ALA A 167 -4.44 -3.60 -0.24
N CYS A 168 -3.80 -4.66 -0.72
CA CYS A 168 -4.32 -6.03 -0.66
C CYS A 168 -4.49 -6.50 0.80
N LEU A 169 -3.53 -6.21 1.69
CA LEU A 169 -3.66 -6.48 3.11
C LEU A 169 -4.85 -5.71 3.73
N MET A 170 -4.99 -4.42 3.41
CA MET A 170 -6.09 -3.59 3.91
C MET A 170 -7.44 -4.14 3.43
N LEU A 171 -7.53 -4.57 2.18
CA LEU A 171 -8.73 -5.20 1.63
C LEU A 171 -9.05 -6.52 2.35
N ALA A 172 -8.04 -7.37 2.55
CA ALA A 172 -8.19 -8.62 3.30
C ALA A 172 -8.66 -8.36 4.74
N ARG A 173 -8.09 -7.37 5.42
CA ARG A 173 -8.50 -6.99 6.78
C ARG A 173 -9.91 -6.40 6.81
N TRP A 174 -10.29 -5.60 5.81
CA TRP A 174 -11.64 -5.08 5.66
C TRP A 174 -12.67 -6.18 5.43
N TRP A 175 -12.39 -7.16 4.55
CA TRP A 175 -13.23 -8.34 4.38
C TRP A 175 -13.36 -9.15 5.67
N GLN A 176 -12.25 -9.35 6.38
CA GLN A 176 -12.27 -10.05 7.66
C GLN A 176 -13.16 -9.33 8.68
N ALA A 177 -13.05 -8.00 8.79
CA ALA A 177 -13.91 -7.20 9.65
C ALA A 177 -15.37 -7.29 9.21
N MET A 178 -15.67 -7.16 7.92
CA MET A 178 -17.04 -7.26 7.41
C MET A 178 -17.73 -8.58 7.75
N LEU A 179 -16.99 -9.70 7.73
CA LEU A 179 -17.54 -11.04 8.00
C LEU A 179 -17.58 -11.40 9.48
N TYR A 180 -16.61 -10.94 10.27
CA TYR A 180 -16.37 -11.46 11.62
C TYR A 180 -16.28 -10.38 12.71
N ASN A 181 -16.12 -9.11 12.37
CA ASN A 181 -16.05 -7.99 13.32
C ASN A 181 -16.49 -6.67 12.65
N PRO A 182 -17.81 -6.48 12.38
CA PRO A 182 -18.30 -5.36 11.59
C PRO A 182 -17.84 -4.00 12.16
N GLY A 183 -17.26 -3.16 11.30
CA GLY A 183 -16.72 -1.85 11.70
C GLY A 183 -15.33 -1.88 12.37
N GLY A 184 -14.79 -3.05 12.71
CA GLY A 184 -13.47 -3.18 13.35
C GLY A 184 -12.34 -2.54 12.55
N PHE A 185 -12.30 -2.78 11.24
CA PHE A 185 -11.29 -2.17 10.35
C PHE A 185 -11.30 -0.64 10.39
N ALA A 186 -12.48 -0.01 10.43
CA ALA A 186 -12.57 1.45 10.45
C ALA A 186 -12.01 2.04 11.76
N LYS A 187 -12.21 1.35 12.90
CA LYS A 187 -11.62 1.74 14.18
C LYS A 187 -10.09 1.59 14.15
N GLU A 188 -9.60 0.44 13.69
CA GLU A 188 -8.17 0.14 13.58
C GLU A 188 -7.44 1.11 12.64
N PHE A 189 -8.00 1.35 11.45
CA PHE A 189 -7.39 2.24 10.46
C PHE A 189 -7.31 3.67 10.96
N ARG A 190 -8.39 4.21 11.56
CA ARG A 190 -8.38 5.57 12.14
C ARG A 190 -7.41 5.72 13.31
N ALA A 191 -7.10 4.63 14.01
CA ALA A 191 -6.11 4.61 15.10
C ALA A 191 -4.66 4.50 14.61
N LEU A 192 -4.40 4.28 13.32
CA LEU A 192 -3.06 4.12 12.76
C LEU A 192 -2.21 5.38 12.93
N TYR A 193 -1.22 5.30 13.83
CA TYR A 193 -0.34 6.39 14.22
C TYR A 193 1.08 5.85 14.46
N PHE A 194 2.09 6.70 14.29
CA PHE A 194 3.48 6.37 14.58
C PHE A 194 4.07 7.28 15.67
N PRO A 195 4.77 6.73 16.67
CA PRO A 195 5.45 7.54 17.68
C PRO A 195 6.52 8.47 17.07
N PRO A 196 6.87 9.59 17.74
CA PRO A 196 7.85 10.56 17.23
C PRO A 196 9.20 9.93 16.84
N VAL A 197 9.68 8.94 17.59
CA VAL A 197 10.94 8.24 17.29
C VAL A 197 10.87 7.51 15.96
N VAL A 198 9.79 6.78 15.70
CA VAL A 198 9.58 6.07 14.42
C VAL A 198 9.48 7.09 13.28
N ALA A 199 8.74 8.17 13.51
CA ALA A 199 8.61 9.22 12.51
C ALA A 199 9.97 9.86 12.19
N ALA A 200 10.76 10.20 13.20
CA ALA A 200 12.10 10.77 13.01
C ALA A 200 13.02 9.84 12.22
N VAL A 201 13.06 8.55 12.55
CA VAL A 201 13.87 7.54 11.85
C VAL A 201 13.48 7.44 10.38
N LEU A 202 12.17 7.32 10.08
CA LEU A 202 11.70 7.23 8.69
C LEU A 202 11.98 8.54 7.92
N SER A 203 11.78 9.70 8.53
CA SER A 203 12.07 10.99 7.89
C SER A 203 13.56 11.15 7.57
N VAL A 204 14.44 10.84 8.51
CA VAL A 204 15.90 10.89 8.29
C VAL A 204 16.32 9.90 7.20
N ALA A 205 15.80 8.67 7.22
CA ALA A 205 16.09 7.68 6.20
C ALA A 205 15.62 8.12 4.80
N ALA A 206 14.42 8.70 4.69
CA ALA A 206 13.92 9.23 3.43
C ALA A 206 14.77 10.40 2.92
N LEU A 207 15.14 11.34 3.79
CA LEU A 207 16.01 12.47 3.44
C LEU A 207 17.42 12.02 3.03
N ALA A 208 17.99 11.04 3.73
CA ALA A 208 19.27 10.45 3.38
C ALA A 208 19.24 9.84 1.98
N LEU A 209 18.21 9.04 1.65
CA LEU A 209 18.03 8.48 0.31
C LEU A 209 17.89 9.56 -0.76
N VAL A 210 17.08 10.60 -0.52
CA VAL A 210 16.97 11.73 -1.47
C VAL A 210 18.31 12.45 -1.66
N GLY A 211 19.10 12.59 -0.59
CA GLY A 211 20.41 13.23 -0.61
C GLY A 211 21.48 12.45 -1.38
N LEU A 212 21.33 11.13 -1.56
CA LEU A 212 22.25 10.30 -2.34
C LEU A 212 22.11 10.51 -3.86
N GLY A 213 21.04 11.16 -4.33
CA GLY A 213 20.84 11.49 -5.74
C GLY A 213 19.46 11.12 -6.26
N ILE A 214 19.22 11.43 -7.54
CA ILE A 214 17.92 11.26 -8.19
C ILE A 214 17.51 9.78 -8.24
N GLU A 215 18.47 8.88 -8.46
CA GLU A 215 18.23 7.43 -8.58
C GLU A 215 17.65 6.80 -7.31
N TYR A 216 17.95 7.38 -6.14
CA TYR A 216 17.48 6.90 -4.84
C TYR A 216 16.14 7.50 -4.40
N ARG A 217 15.59 8.46 -5.16
CA ARG A 217 14.30 9.10 -4.80
C ARG A 217 13.14 8.10 -4.80
N SER A 218 13.12 7.13 -5.70
CA SER A 218 12.10 6.08 -5.72
C SER A 218 12.21 5.15 -4.51
N TRP A 219 13.42 4.92 -4.01
CA TRP A 219 13.65 4.19 -2.76
C TRP A 219 13.19 4.99 -1.54
N ALA A 220 13.35 6.31 -1.55
CA ALA A 220 12.80 7.17 -0.51
C ALA A 220 11.27 7.08 -0.45
N VAL A 221 10.58 6.90 -1.59
CA VAL A 221 9.12 6.68 -1.62
C VAL A 221 8.73 5.45 -0.80
N ILE A 222 9.51 4.36 -0.85
CA ILE A 222 9.27 3.14 -0.05
C ILE A 222 9.21 3.48 1.45
N VAL A 223 10.15 4.31 1.91
CA VAL A 223 10.23 4.76 3.32
C VAL A 223 9.06 5.67 3.70
N LEU A 224 8.47 6.38 2.73
CA LEU A 224 7.33 7.27 2.96
C LEU A 224 5.95 6.57 2.92
N ILE A 225 5.87 5.31 2.47
CA ILE A 225 4.62 4.54 2.41
C ILE A 225 3.89 4.53 3.77
N PRO A 226 4.54 4.26 4.92
CA PRO A 226 3.88 4.30 6.22
C PRO A 226 3.23 5.65 6.52
N PHE A 227 3.91 6.77 6.22
CA PHE A 227 3.35 8.10 6.42
C PHE A 227 2.16 8.37 5.52
N GLY A 228 2.21 7.95 4.25
CA GLY A 228 1.08 8.07 3.34
C GLY A 228 -0.18 7.43 3.92
N PHE A 229 -0.08 6.18 4.40
CA PHE A 229 -1.21 5.48 5.01
C PHE A 229 -1.62 6.06 6.37
N ALA A 230 -0.69 6.48 7.22
CA ALA A 230 -0.99 7.14 8.48
C ALA A 230 -1.68 8.52 8.29
N GLY A 231 -1.32 9.24 7.23
CA GLY A 231 -1.95 10.50 6.86
C GLY A 231 -3.36 10.29 6.30
N LEU A 232 -3.57 9.28 5.45
CA LEU A 232 -4.92 8.89 5.03
C LEU A 232 -5.77 8.47 6.24
N ALA A 233 -5.21 7.69 7.16
CA ALA A 233 -5.86 7.34 8.42
C ALA A 233 -6.24 8.56 9.26
N LEU A 234 -5.36 9.57 9.35
CA LEU A 234 -5.63 10.83 10.04
C LEU A 234 -6.82 11.58 9.42
N VAL A 235 -6.89 11.62 8.09
CA VAL A 235 -8.01 12.23 7.37
C VAL A 235 -9.33 11.51 7.68
N HIS A 236 -9.32 10.17 7.67
CA HIS A 236 -10.50 9.37 8.06
C HIS A 236 -10.89 9.58 9.52
N ALA A 237 -9.92 9.71 10.42
CA ALA A 237 -10.16 10.00 11.83
C ALA A 237 -10.78 11.39 12.01
N ARG A 238 -10.31 12.39 11.26
CA ARG A 238 -10.84 13.76 11.28
C ARG A 238 -12.30 13.81 10.80
N VAL A 239 -12.61 13.14 9.71
CA VAL A 239 -13.98 13.07 9.14
C VAL A 239 -14.94 12.47 10.16
N ALA A 240 -14.55 11.36 10.80
CA ALA A 240 -15.34 10.73 11.83
C ALA A 240 -15.55 11.65 13.05
N TRP A 241 -14.49 12.30 13.52
CA TRP A 241 -14.56 13.25 14.64
C TRP A 241 -15.44 14.47 14.34
N ARG A 242 -15.39 15.00 13.11
CA ARG A 242 -16.22 16.14 12.65
C ARG A 242 -17.66 15.74 12.30
N GLY A 243 -18.02 14.46 12.34
CA GLY A 243 -19.34 13.98 11.91
C GLY A 243 -19.61 14.22 10.42
N GLN A 244 -18.57 14.31 9.59
CA GLN A 244 -18.71 14.58 8.16
C GLN A 244 -19.16 13.33 7.40
N GLY A 245 -20.03 13.52 6.41
CA GLY A 245 -20.52 12.44 5.55
C GLY A 245 -19.46 11.89 4.59
N THR A 246 -19.76 10.76 3.96
CA THR A 246 -18.88 10.07 2.99
C THR A 246 -18.53 10.92 1.77
N GLY A 247 -19.38 11.88 1.39
CA GLY A 247 -19.11 12.81 0.28
C GLY A 247 -17.86 13.67 0.48
N TRP A 248 -17.50 13.99 1.73
CA TRP A 248 -16.26 14.73 2.01
C TRP A 248 -15.02 13.89 1.68
N LEU A 249 -15.05 12.59 2.02
CA LEU A 249 -13.98 11.66 1.66
C LEU A 249 -13.87 11.50 0.14
N LEU A 250 -14.99 11.46 -0.57
CA LEU A 250 -14.99 11.42 -2.04
C LEU A 250 -14.26 12.63 -2.63
N GLY A 251 -14.60 13.84 -2.19
CA GLY A 251 -13.92 15.07 -2.61
C GLY A 251 -12.42 15.06 -2.27
N PHE A 252 -12.06 14.60 -1.06
CA PHE A 252 -10.66 14.45 -0.67
C PHE A 252 -9.90 13.47 -1.57
N TYR A 253 -10.47 12.30 -1.89
CA TYR A 253 -9.79 11.32 -2.73
C TYR A 253 -9.67 11.77 -4.19
N LEU A 254 -10.68 12.46 -4.74
CA LEU A 254 -10.57 13.10 -6.04
C LEU A 254 -9.44 14.13 -6.04
N ALA A 255 -9.38 14.98 -5.03
CA ALA A 255 -8.29 15.94 -4.90
C ALA A 255 -6.92 15.23 -4.74
N TRP A 256 -6.84 14.20 -3.91
CA TRP A 256 -5.60 13.48 -3.65
C TRP A 256 -5.09 12.74 -4.91
N LEU A 257 -6.00 12.28 -5.76
CA LEU A 257 -5.68 11.67 -7.04
C LEU A 257 -5.05 12.69 -8.01
N PHE A 258 -5.70 13.85 -8.20
CA PHE A 258 -5.32 14.83 -9.23
C PHE A 258 -4.28 15.87 -8.79
N PHE A 259 -4.10 16.12 -7.49
CA PHE A 259 -3.18 17.15 -6.98
C PHE A 259 -1.99 16.51 -6.26
N ASP A 260 -0.84 16.44 -6.92
CA ASP A 260 0.39 15.89 -6.34
C ASP A 260 0.87 16.56 -5.05
N PRO A 261 0.79 17.91 -4.89
CA PRO A 261 1.15 18.55 -3.63
C PRO A 261 0.32 18.05 -2.44
N LEU A 262 -0.92 17.60 -2.67
CA LEU A 262 -1.77 17.06 -1.62
C LEU A 262 -1.24 15.72 -1.11
N LYS A 263 -0.59 14.91 -1.95
CA LYS A 263 0.05 13.65 -1.52
C LYS A 263 1.18 13.92 -0.52
N LEU A 264 2.01 14.94 -0.79
CA LEU A 264 3.04 15.39 0.15
C LEU A 264 2.45 15.98 1.42
N LEU A 265 1.38 16.77 1.31
CA LEU A 265 0.69 17.32 2.48
C LEU A 265 0.18 16.20 3.41
N VAL A 266 -0.36 15.12 2.87
CA VAL A 266 -0.78 13.94 3.65
C VAL A 266 0.39 13.32 4.42
N VAL A 267 1.57 13.21 3.79
CA VAL A 267 2.80 12.72 4.46
C VAL A 267 3.23 13.68 5.57
N PHE A 268 3.30 14.99 5.29
CA PHE A 268 3.65 16.00 6.29
C PHE A 268 2.64 16.03 7.45
N ALA A 269 1.35 15.87 7.18
CA ALA A 269 0.32 15.80 8.20
C ALA A 269 0.50 14.58 9.12
N ALA A 270 0.91 13.43 8.58
CA ALA A 270 1.22 12.23 9.37
C ALA A 270 2.45 12.45 10.27
N ILE A 271 3.49 13.11 9.75
CA ILE A 271 4.68 13.47 10.54
C ILE A 271 4.27 14.46 11.64
N ALA A 272 3.55 15.53 11.31
CA ALA A 272 3.08 16.50 12.30
C ALA A 272 2.21 15.86 13.38
N ASP A 273 1.27 14.99 13.00
CA ASP A 273 0.45 14.25 13.95
C ASP A 273 1.29 13.37 14.89
N SER A 274 2.38 12.78 14.39
CA SER A 274 3.35 12.00 15.20
C SER A 274 3.89 12.80 16.39
N TRP A 275 4.17 14.09 16.20
CA TRP A 275 4.75 14.96 17.24
C TRP A 275 3.70 15.68 18.09
N PHE A 276 2.68 16.24 17.44
CA PHE A 276 1.68 17.09 18.10
C PHE A 276 0.50 16.31 18.68
N LYS A 277 0.36 15.03 18.30
CA LYS A 277 -0.70 14.15 18.78
C LYS A 277 -2.09 14.76 18.55
N PHE A 278 -2.40 15.17 17.31
CA PHE A 278 -3.65 15.86 17.01
C PHE A 278 -4.85 14.96 17.29
N ARG A 279 -4.77 13.70 16.83
CA ARG A 279 -5.88 12.74 16.97
C ARG A 279 -6.17 12.34 18.41
N GLN A 280 -5.17 12.34 19.29
CA GLN A 280 -5.35 12.00 20.70
C GLN A 280 -6.11 13.10 21.48
N ARG A 281 -6.20 14.31 20.91
CA ARG A 281 -6.97 15.43 21.50
C ARG A 281 -8.41 15.47 21.01
N TRP A 282 -8.77 14.65 20.02
CA TRP A 282 -10.13 14.55 19.50
C TRP A 282 -10.96 13.69 20.45
N VAL A 283 -11.45 14.29 21.53
CA VAL A 283 -12.49 13.68 22.38
C VAL A 283 -13.75 13.53 21.53
N SER A 284 -14.31 12.33 21.50
CA SER A 284 -15.55 12.07 20.78
C SER A 284 -16.68 12.90 21.40
N LYS A 285 -17.48 13.56 20.55
CA LYS A 285 -18.68 14.27 21.00
C LYS A 285 -19.74 13.33 21.60
N SER A 286 -19.57 12.01 21.47
CA SER A 286 -20.42 10.98 22.08
C SER A 286 -20.13 10.69 23.55
N ASP A 287 -19.02 11.21 24.09
CA ASP A 287 -18.59 10.92 25.46
C ASP A 287 -18.79 12.13 26.39
N ALA A 288 -19.52 13.16 25.93
CA ALA A 288 -20.02 14.20 26.81
C ALA A 288 -21.08 13.57 27.74
N PRO A 289 -21.01 13.78 29.06
CA PRO A 289 -22.08 13.36 29.96
C PRO A 289 -23.37 13.99 29.44
N ASN A 290 -24.40 13.15 29.29
CA ASN A 290 -25.73 13.62 28.92
C ASN A 290 -26.30 14.37 30.14
N ASP A 291 -26.04 15.68 30.19
CA ASP A 291 -26.47 16.58 31.26
C ASP A 291 -27.96 16.95 31.07
N SER A 292 -28.83 15.92 31.07
CA SER A 292 -30.26 16.08 30.82
C SER A 292 -31.15 15.34 31.82
N ASP A 293 -30.70 15.21 33.07
CA ASP A 293 -31.50 14.64 34.17
C ASP A 293 -31.60 15.59 35.39
N GLU A 294 -31.65 16.91 35.17
CA GLU A 294 -32.08 17.86 36.20
C GLU A 294 -33.15 18.80 35.64
N ASP A 295 -34.39 18.30 35.58
CA ASP A 295 -35.61 19.11 35.72
C ASP A 295 -36.77 18.17 36.11
N GLN A 296 -36.69 17.64 37.32
CA GLN A 296 -37.86 17.23 38.11
C GLN A 296 -37.80 17.94 39.46
N ASN A 297 -38.46 19.10 39.54
CA ASN A 297 -39.15 19.58 40.74
C ASN A 297 -40.07 20.76 40.38
#